data_AF-A0A7Z0EAL8-F1
#
_entry.id   AF-A0A7Z0EAL8-F1
#
_cell.length_a   1.000
_cell.length_b   1.000
_cell.length_c   1.000
_cell.angle_alpha   90.00
_cell.angle_beta   90.00
_cell.angle_gamma   90.00
#
_symmetry.space_group_name_H-M   'P 1'
#
loop_
_entity.id
_entity.type
_entity.pdbx_description
1 polymer ?
#
loop_
_entity_poly.entity_id
_entity_poly.type
_entity_poly.pdbx_seq_one_letter_code
_entity_poly.pdbx_strand_id
1 'polypeptide(L)'
;MERKPPMRHRAVFLTASIAAGTLVLASCASPDEESEPAATSASPSPTVEESSPQETEAPEPSPEETETDEEDGSSESEEEGSTAPEDEPTTSEDPAEDRNGDGDPSEASEDDAPDLSQFGAGPQDDEFASDSEERSTLIAIRHGQHQGYERLVLEFSDAPPTSVYARFVDEAISGMPDVGDTSDQMEGLEVLELRVNGIVEEDPQHAPELHSGEHWYPPQSDLVAEVSLGMLFEGMGTYFVGLNAETEYQLTLANDPHRIIVDFATQ
;
A
#
# COMPACT_ATOMS: atom_id res chain seq x y z
N MET A 1 2.72 -24.45 33.09
CA MET A 1 1.63 -23.99 32.22
C MET A 1 1.03 -22.72 32.85
N GLU A 2 1.88 -21.80 33.26
CA GLU A 2 2.40 -20.65 32.47
C GLU A 2 1.35 -19.55 32.31
N ARG A 3 1.39 -18.62 33.26
CA ARG A 3 0.58 -17.41 33.29
C ARG A 3 1.31 -16.35 32.45
N LYS A 4 0.64 -15.90 31.39
CA LYS A 4 1.05 -14.79 30.52
C LYS A 4 1.36 -13.55 31.37
N PRO A 5 2.55 -12.92 31.26
CA PRO A 5 2.84 -11.71 32.01
C PRO A 5 2.07 -10.51 31.43
N PRO A 6 1.67 -9.53 32.26
CA PRO A 6 1.01 -8.32 31.77
C PRO A 6 2.02 -7.43 31.04
N MET A 7 1.67 -7.02 29.82
CA MET A 7 2.42 -6.03 29.04
C MET A 7 2.46 -4.71 29.80
N ARG A 8 3.68 -4.26 30.11
CA ARG A 8 3.96 -2.96 30.72
C ARG A 8 3.81 -1.89 29.64
N HIS A 9 2.77 -1.07 29.73
CA HIS A 9 2.71 0.19 28.99
C HIS A 9 3.89 1.06 29.42
N ARG A 10 4.82 1.32 28.49
CA ARG A 10 5.84 2.35 28.68
C ARG A 10 5.16 3.70 28.46
N ALA A 11 4.70 4.30 29.56
CA ALA A 11 4.39 5.72 29.59
C ALA A 11 5.69 6.50 29.34
N VAL A 12 5.82 7.10 28.16
CA VAL A 12 6.82 8.11 27.90
C VAL A 12 6.28 9.42 28.44
N PHE A 13 6.81 9.83 29.59
CA PHE A 13 6.61 11.14 30.19
C PHE A 13 7.87 11.99 29.98
N LEU A 14 7.65 13.32 29.92
CA LEU A 14 8.58 14.47 29.96
C LEU A 14 9.24 14.86 28.62
N THR A 15 9.30 16.14 28.24
CA THR A 15 9.50 17.32 29.11
C THR A 15 8.94 18.60 28.50
N ALA A 16 8.17 19.35 29.29
CA ALA A 16 7.79 20.73 29.01
C ALA A 16 9.00 21.66 29.15
N SER A 17 9.20 22.56 28.18
CA SER A 17 10.04 23.75 28.36
C SER A 17 9.16 25.00 28.37
N ILE A 18 9.20 25.67 29.50
CA ILE A 18 8.57 26.95 29.80
C ILE A 18 9.36 28.05 29.10
N ALA A 19 8.70 28.83 28.23
CA ALA A 19 9.17 30.17 27.87
C ALA A 19 8.09 31.18 28.27
N ALA A 20 8.38 31.89 29.36
CA ALA A 20 7.60 33.02 29.85
C ALA A 20 7.79 34.23 28.93
N GLY A 21 6.70 34.81 28.44
CA GLY A 21 6.67 36.08 27.72
C GLY A 21 5.44 36.89 28.12
N THR A 22 5.68 38.00 28.79
CA THR A 22 4.72 38.88 29.50
C THR A 22 3.84 39.74 28.58
N LEU A 23 2.52 39.61 28.74
CA LEU A 23 1.49 40.63 29.03
C LEU A 23 1.61 42.06 28.45
N VAL A 24 0.62 42.48 27.62
CA VAL A 24 0.00 43.84 27.68
C VAL A 24 -1.51 43.72 27.42
N LEU A 25 -2.29 44.40 28.27
CA LEU A 25 -3.76 44.47 28.34
C LEU A 25 -4.32 45.67 27.55
N ALA A 26 -5.50 45.51 26.93
CA ALA A 26 -6.56 46.53 26.77
C ALA A 26 -7.82 45.78 26.25
N SER A 27 -8.88 45.49 27.03
CA SER A 27 -9.86 46.36 27.72
C SER A 27 -10.78 47.16 26.78
N CYS A 28 -12.02 46.69 26.65
CA CYS A 28 -13.32 47.39 26.52
C CYS A 28 -14.36 46.29 26.15
N ALA A 29 -15.23 45.76 27.02
CA ALA A 29 -16.41 46.38 27.66
C ALA A 29 -17.26 47.15 26.60
N SER A 30 -18.47 46.73 26.23
CA SER A 30 -19.68 46.57 27.07
C SER A 30 -20.85 45.91 26.29
N PRO A 31 -21.99 45.59 26.96
CA PRO A 31 -22.99 44.58 26.57
C PRO A 31 -24.32 45.18 26.04
N ASP A 32 -25.35 44.30 26.00
CA ASP A 32 -26.79 44.50 25.76
C ASP A 32 -27.26 44.34 24.29
N GLU A 33 -28.11 43.35 24.00
CA GLU A 33 -29.56 43.47 24.13
C GLU A 33 -30.31 42.16 23.80
N GLU A 34 -31.33 41.89 24.61
CA GLU A 34 -32.42 40.93 24.41
C GLU A 34 -33.08 41.09 23.02
N SER A 35 -33.47 39.98 22.39
CA SER A 35 -34.60 39.94 21.44
C SER A 35 -35.09 38.51 21.23
N GLU A 36 -36.09 38.12 22.00
CA GLU A 36 -37.22 37.29 21.55
C GLU A 36 -38.44 38.25 21.45
N PRO A 37 -39.48 38.05 20.60
CA PRO A 37 -40.12 36.74 20.39
C PRO A 37 -40.77 36.46 19.01
N ALA A 38 -41.30 35.23 18.93
CA ALA A 38 -42.55 34.84 18.27
C ALA A 38 -42.54 34.33 16.80
N ALA A 39 -42.78 33.01 16.73
CA ALA A 39 -43.95 32.39 16.10
C ALA A 39 -43.87 31.91 14.62
N THR A 40 -44.10 30.60 14.51
CA THR A 40 -44.98 29.92 13.54
C THR A 40 -44.55 29.88 12.08
N SER A 41 -44.14 28.69 11.64
CA SER A 41 -44.97 27.92 10.70
C SER A 41 -44.61 26.45 10.70
N ALA A 42 -45.67 25.64 10.73
CA ALA A 42 -45.67 24.20 10.68
C ALA A 42 -45.27 23.66 9.29
N SER A 43 -44.67 22.48 9.24
CA SER A 43 -45.03 21.48 8.22
C SER A 43 -44.77 20.05 8.67
N PRO A 44 -45.61 19.10 8.21
CA PRO A 44 -45.78 17.77 8.80
C PRO A 44 -44.81 16.72 8.25
N SER A 45 -44.73 15.62 9.01
CA SER A 45 -44.00 14.37 8.79
C SER A 45 -44.13 13.74 7.40
N PRO A 46 -43.21 12.83 7.05
CA PRO A 46 -43.61 11.43 6.93
C PRO A 46 -42.75 10.52 7.82
N THR A 47 -43.38 9.73 8.69
CA THR A 47 -43.59 8.28 8.50
C THR A 47 -42.31 7.50 8.74
N VAL A 48 -42.13 7.12 10.00
CA VAL A 48 -41.21 6.06 10.42
C VAL A 48 -41.89 4.74 10.06
N GLU A 49 -41.39 4.07 9.02
CA GLU A 49 -41.72 2.66 8.80
C GLU A 49 -40.84 1.81 9.72
N GLU A 50 -41.45 1.43 10.84
CA GLU A 50 -40.98 0.41 11.76
C GLU A 50 -41.10 -0.96 11.06
N SER A 51 -40.04 -1.38 10.35
CA SER A 51 -39.91 -2.76 9.89
C SER A 51 -39.35 -3.61 11.03
N SER A 52 -40.24 -4.41 11.62
CA SER A 52 -39.91 -5.51 12.53
C SER A 52 -39.09 -6.60 11.81
N PRO A 53 -38.23 -7.33 12.54
CA PRO A 53 -37.32 -8.32 11.99
C PRO A 53 -38.07 -9.58 11.53
N GLN A 54 -37.77 -10.04 10.32
CA GLN A 54 -38.19 -11.34 9.85
C GLN A 54 -37.16 -12.39 10.31
N GLU A 55 -37.49 -13.02 11.43
CA GLU A 55 -36.92 -14.27 11.92
C GLU A 55 -36.94 -15.30 10.77
N THR A 56 -35.78 -15.58 10.17
CA THR A 56 -35.63 -16.66 9.21
C THR A 56 -35.03 -17.84 9.94
N GLU A 57 -35.88 -18.85 10.12
CA GLU A 57 -35.55 -20.14 10.73
C GLU A 57 -34.34 -20.77 10.05
N ALA A 58 -33.44 -21.26 10.90
CA ALA A 58 -32.31 -22.09 10.55
C ALA A 58 -32.76 -23.39 9.86
N PRO A 59 -32.10 -23.83 8.78
CA PRO A 59 -32.18 -25.24 8.38
C PRO A 59 -31.39 -26.10 9.38
N GLU A 60 -32.07 -27.12 9.91
CA GLU A 60 -31.49 -28.19 10.73
C GLU A 60 -30.29 -28.87 10.04
N PRO A 61 -29.25 -29.27 10.79
CA PRO A 61 -28.15 -30.07 10.26
C PRO A 61 -28.60 -31.52 10.01
N SER A 62 -28.39 -31.99 8.78
CA SER A 62 -28.41 -33.43 8.46
C SER A 62 -27.14 -34.08 9.01
N PRO A 63 -27.22 -35.14 9.82
CA PRO A 63 -26.11 -36.06 10.06
C PRO A 63 -26.04 -37.10 8.92
N GLU A 64 -25.05 -38.00 9.00
CA GLU A 64 -24.79 -39.17 8.12
C GLU A 64 -23.94 -38.85 6.87
N GLU A 65 -22.79 -39.47 6.56
CA GLU A 65 -22.09 -40.64 7.09
C GLU A 65 -20.56 -40.54 6.91
N THR A 66 -19.88 -41.25 7.79
CA THR A 66 -18.51 -41.75 7.76
C THR A 66 -18.26 -42.60 6.51
N GLU A 67 -17.23 -42.31 5.72
CA GLU A 67 -16.47 -43.35 4.99
C GLU A 67 -14.98 -43.00 5.00
N THR A 68 -14.27 -43.69 5.89
CA THR A 68 -12.85 -44.01 5.82
C THR A 68 -12.59 -44.83 4.56
N ASP A 69 -11.76 -44.34 3.65
CA ASP A 69 -11.08 -45.17 2.67
C ASP A 69 -9.57 -45.07 2.90
N GLU A 70 -9.02 -46.15 3.44
CA GLU A 70 -7.59 -46.44 3.49
C GLU A 70 -7.19 -47.01 2.12
N GLU A 71 -6.47 -46.26 1.29
CA GLU A 71 -5.68 -46.86 0.22
C GLU A 71 -4.19 -46.78 0.55
N ASP A 72 -3.73 -47.93 1.05
CA ASP A 72 -2.38 -48.46 0.97
C ASP A 72 -1.87 -48.43 -0.48
N GLY A 73 -0.70 -47.83 -0.67
CA GLY A 73 -0.10 -47.63 -1.99
C GLY A 73 1.41 -47.54 -1.91
N SER A 74 2.05 -48.58 -1.35
CA SER A 74 3.48 -48.82 -1.48
C SER A 74 3.94 -48.78 -2.95
N SER A 75 4.94 -47.95 -3.25
CA SER A 75 5.90 -48.23 -4.32
C SER A 75 7.24 -47.56 -4.05
N GLU A 76 8.14 -48.38 -3.51
CA GLU A 76 9.57 -48.26 -3.73
C GLU A 76 9.88 -48.33 -5.23
N SER A 77 10.72 -47.43 -5.71
CA SER A 77 11.60 -47.69 -6.85
C SER A 77 12.85 -46.83 -6.71
N GLU A 78 13.91 -47.49 -6.25
CA GLU A 78 15.28 -47.11 -6.48
C GLU A 78 15.56 -47.13 -8.00
N GLU A 79 16.29 -46.15 -8.53
CA GLU A 79 17.32 -46.41 -9.53
C GLU A 79 18.36 -45.28 -9.56
N GLU A 80 19.60 -45.72 -9.43
CA GLU A 80 20.83 -44.96 -9.59
C GLU A 80 21.00 -44.49 -11.04
N GLY A 81 21.58 -43.30 -11.23
CA GLY A 81 21.80 -42.74 -12.55
C GLY A 81 22.92 -41.70 -12.58
N SER A 82 24.12 -42.14 -12.21
CA SER A 82 25.39 -41.45 -12.42
C SER A 82 25.62 -41.09 -13.90
N THR A 83 25.88 -39.81 -14.20
CA THR A 83 26.94 -39.40 -15.13
C THR A 83 27.28 -37.92 -14.95
N ALA A 84 28.47 -37.67 -14.41
CA ALA A 84 29.24 -36.45 -14.62
C ALA A 84 29.88 -36.48 -16.03
N PRO A 85 30.18 -35.30 -16.59
CA PRO A 85 31.52 -35.12 -17.15
C PRO A 85 32.21 -33.85 -16.63
N GLU A 86 33.48 -34.05 -16.32
CA GLU A 86 34.53 -33.06 -16.08
C GLU A 86 34.90 -32.28 -17.35
N ASP A 87 35.29 -31.01 -17.11
CA ASP A 87 36.29 -30.18 -17.78
C ASP A 87 36.25 -29.94 -19.30
N GLU A 88 36.11 -28.67 -19.69
CA GLU A 88 37.16 -27.97 -20.47
C GLU A 88 37.22 -26.46 -20.08
N PRO A 89 38.42 -25.90 -19.82
CA PRO A 89 38.62 -24.48 -19.60
C PRO A 89 38.93 -23.75 -20.92
N THR A 90 38.22 -22.66 -21.21
CA THR A 90 38.60 -21.70 -22.25
C THR A 90 38.94 -20.34 -21.63
N THR A 91 40.25 -20.06 -21.63
CA THR A 91 40.87 -18.75 -21.47
C THR A 91 40.97 -18.06 -22.84
N SER A 92 41.09 -16.73 -22.83
CA SER A 92 41.39 -15.79 -23.94
C SER A 92 40.19 -15.35 -24.78
N GLU A 93 40.00 -14.08 -25.14
CA GLU A 93 40.86 -12.90 -25.08
C GLU A 93 39.99 -11.64 -25.16
N ASP A 94 40.39 -10.65 -24.38
CA ASP A 94 39.99 -9.24 -24.39
C ASP A 94 40.30 -8.58 -25.74
N PRO A 95 39.37 -7.79 -26.30
CA PRO A 95 39.74 -6.61 -27.06
C PRO A 95 39.21 -5.38 -26.34
N ALA A 96 40.11 -4.70 -25.63
CA ALA A 96 40.04 -3.29 -25.32
C ALA A 96 39.71 -2.46 -26.58
N GLU A 97 38.43 -2.19 -26.79
CA GLU A 97 37.99 -1.06 -27.62
C GLU A 97 37.88 0.19 -26.74
N ASP A 98 38.90 1.01 -26.91
CA ASP A 98 38.94 2.44 -26.61
C ASP A 98 37.66 3.13 -27.13
N ARG A 99 36.71 3.36 -26.22
CA ARG A 99 35.66 4.37 -26.38
C ARG A 99 35.81 5.39 -25.27
N ASN A 100 36.75 6.32 -25.48
CA ASN A 100 36.60 7.69 -25.02
C ASN A 100 35.35 8.30 -25.68
N GLY A 101 34.18 7.88 -25.20
CA GLY A 101 32.97 8.67 -25.31
C GLY A 101 32.98 9.60 -24.12
N ASP A 102 33.27 10.87 -24.39
CA ASP A 102 32.85 12.02 -23.59
C ASP A 102 31.31 11.92 -23.50
N GLY A 103 30.86 11.06 -22.60
CA GLY A 103 29.46 10.89 -22.24
C GLY A 103 29.10 12.14 -21.49
N ASP A 104 28.68 13.14 -22.24
CA ASP A 104 27.85 14.25 -21.79
C ASP A 104 26.91 13.69 -20.71
N PRO A 105 27.01 14.14 -19.45
CA PRO A 105 26.15 13.64 -18.40
C PRO A 105 24.73 13.95 -18.85
N SER A 106 24.01 12.91 -19.24
CA SER A 106 22.61 12.93 -19.65
C SER A 106 21.88 13.95 -18.80
N GLU A 107 21.59 15.12 -19.37
CA GLU A 107 20.61 16.03 -18.82
C GLU A 107 19.34 15.20 -18.74
N ALA A 108 19.00 14.76 -17.53
CA ALA A 108 17.68 14.22 -17.27
C ALA A 108 16.72 15.30 -17.73
N SER A 109 15.99 15.03 -18.82
CA SER A 109 15.07 15.98 -19.42
C SER A 109 14.21 16.59 -18.32
N GLU A 110 14.24 17.92 -18.15
CA GLU A 110 13.38 18.66 -17.22
C GLU A 110 11.88 18.39 -17.46
N ASP A 111 11.54 17.72 -18.56
CA ASP A 111 10.20 17.33 -19.02
C ASP A 111 9.56 16.19 -18.20
N ASP A 112 10.30 15.44 -17.37
CA ASP A 112 9.76 14.33 -16.55
C ASP A 112 9.50 14.72 -15.08
N ALA A 113 9.81 15.97 -14.70
CA ALA A 113 9.53 16.46 -13.36
C ALA A 113 8.02 16.67 -13.18
N PRO A 114 7.43 16.21 -12.07
CA PRO A 114 6.00 16.39 -11.82
C PRO A 114 5.67 17.86 -11.55
N ASP A 115 4.46 18.27 -11.93
CA ASP A 115 3.93 19.59 -11.61
C ASP A 115 3.51 19.61 -10.14
N LEU A 116 4.34 20.21 -9.28
CA LEU A 116 4.10 20.28 -7.84
C LEU A 116 2.76 20.92 -7.46
N SER A 117 2.11 21.68 -8.36
CA SER A 117 0.78 22.24 -8.11
C SER A 117 -0.35 21.21 -8.17
N GLN A 118 -0.09 20.01 -8.67
CA GLN A 118 -1.04 18.88 -8.74
C GLN A 118 -0.99 17.98 -7.51
N PHE A 119 -0.05 18.24 -6.59
CA PHE A 119 0.06 17.48 -5.36
C PHE A 119 -1.11 17.80 -4.44
N GLY A 120 -1.56 16.80 -3.71
CA GLY A 120 -2.55 16.99 -2.65
C GLY A 120 -2.60 15.80 -1.70
N ALA A 121 -3.26 16.00 -0.57
CA ALA A 121 -3.49 14.95 0.44
C ALA A 121 -4.84 14.21 0.25
N GLY A 122 -5.66 14.61 -0.72
CA GLY A 122 -6.94 13.97 -1.01
C GLY A 122 -6.78 12.61 -1.72
N PRO A 123 -7.84 11.79 -1.78
CA PRO A 123 -7.82 10.57 -2.59
C PRO A 123 -7.60 10.87 -4.09
N GLN A 124 -6.89 9.97 -4.77
CA GLN A 124 -6.66 10.02 -6.21
C GLN A 124 -6.97 8.66 -6.84
N ASP A 125 -7.59 8.66 -8.00
CA ASP A 125 -7.84 7.46 -8.81
C ASP A 125 -7.43 7.70 -10.26
N ASP A 126 -6.98 6.62 -10.90
CA ASP A 126 -6.67 6.63 -12.32
C ASP A 126 -6.85 5.22 -12.92
N GLU A 127 -7.02 5.16 -14.24
CA GLU A 127 -7.28 3.94 -14.99
C GLU A 127 -6.27 3.80 -16.13
N PHE A 128 -5.70 2.61 -16.30
CA PHE A 128 -4.86 2.35 -17.46
C PHE A 128 -5.74 2.21 -18.70
N ALA A 129 -5.27 2.76 -19.82
CA ALA A 129 -5.91 2.58 -21.12
C ALA A 129 -5.64 1.15 -21.64
N SER A 130 -6.47 0.18 -21.23
CA SER A 130 -6.34 -1.21 -21.65
C SER A 130 -7.70 -1.89 -21.85
N ASP A 131 -7.80 -2.65 -22.94
CA ASP A 131 -8.90 -3.59 -23.19
C ASP A 131 -8.52 -5.04 -22.82
N SER A 132 -7.34 -5.25 -22.23
CA SER A 132 -6.86 -6.60 -21.89
C SER A 132 -7.58 -7.15 -20.66
N GLU A 133 -7.97 -8.42 -20.74
CA GLU A 133 -8.44 -9.21 -19.59
C GLU A 133 -7.29 -9.93 -18.87
N GLU A 134 -6.06 -9.76 -19.37
CA GLU A 134 -4.85 -10.27 -18.73
C GLU A 134 -4.58 -9.49 -17.44
N ARG A 135 -4.02 -10.19 -16.46
CA ARG A 135 -3.66 -9.59 -15.18
C ARG A 135 -2.16 -9.45 -15.08
N SER A 136 -1.72 -8.45 -14.35
CA SER A 136 -0.31 -8.15 -14.17
C SER A 136 0.26 -8.65 -12.86
N THR A 137 1.54 -8.98 -12.85
CA THR A 137 2.32 -9.16 -11.61
C THR A 137 3.15 -7.91 -11.32
N LEU A 138 3.35 -7.58 -10.03
CA LEU A 138 4.31 -6.56 -9.61
C LEU A 138 5.73 -7.13 -9.72
N ILE A 139 6.56 -6.57 -10.59
CA ILE A 139 7.88 -7.13 -10.92
C ILE A 139 9.07 -6.30 -10.42
N ALA A 140 8.84 -5.05 -10.01
CA ALA A 140 9.85 -4.26 -9.33
C ALA A 140 9.23 -3.13 -8.51
N ILE A 141 9.91 -2.76 -7.42
CA ILE A 141 9.67 -1.55 -6.66
C ILE A 141 10.94 -0.71 -6.73
N ARG A 142 10.80 0.56 -7.12
CA ARG A 142 11.93 1.50 -7.22
C ARG A 142 11.64 2.75 -6.44
N HIS A 143 12.68 3.35 -5.88
CA HIS A 143 12.63 4.63 -5.21
C HIS A 143 13.74 5.56 -5.72
N GLY A 144 13.43 6.84 -5.82
CA GLY A 144 14.37 7.88 -6.21
C GLY A 144 14.12 9.17 -5.45
N GLN A 145 15.20 9.84 -5.02
CA GLN A 145 15.12 11.17 -4.42
C GLN A 145 15.34 12.23 -5.50
N HIS A 146 14.48 13.25 -5.50
CA HIS A 146 14.53 14.37 -6.44
C HIS A 146 14.47 15.69 -5.68
N GLN A 147 14.70 16.80 -6.39
CA GLN A 147 14.56 18.11 -5.78
C GLN A 147 13.07 18.44 -5.58
N GLY A 148 12.64 18.49 -4.32
CA GLY A 148 11.27 18.86 -3.94
C GLY A 148 10.29 17.68 -3.90
N TYR A 149 10.71 16.47 -4.26
CA TYR A 149 9.90 15.27 -4.12
C TYR A 149 10.75 13.99 -4.01
N GLU A 150 10.18 12.93 -3.45
CA GLU A 150 10.64 11.55 -3.60
C GLU A 150 9.67 10.79 -4.50
N ARG A 151 10.19 9.91 -5.36
CA ARG A 151 9.41 9.12 -6.30
C ARG A 151 9.44 7.64 -5.91
N LEU A 152 8.27 7.05 -5.72
CA LEU A 152 8.08 5.60 -5.61
C LEU A 152 7.46 5.07 -6.91
N VAL A 153 7.98 3.96 -7.43
CA VAL A 153 7.50 3.34 -8.66
C VAL A 153 7.21 1.87 -8.40
N LEU A 154 5.98 1.45 -8.68
CA LEU A 154 5.57 0.06 -8.77
C LEU A 154 5.52 -0.31 -10.26
N GLU A 155 6.45 -1.18 -10.70
CA GLU A 155 6.57 -1.65 -12.08
C GLU A 155 5.88 -3.00 -12.23
N PHE A 156 5.07 -3.10 -13.27
CA PHE A 156 4.19 -4.22 -13.54
C PHE A 156 4.63 -4.95 -14.81
N SER A 157 4.33 -6.25 -14.89
CA SER A 157 4.61 -7.12 -16.05
C SER A 157 3.93 -6.65 -17.35
N ASP A 158 4.01 -7.45 -18.40
CA ASP A 158 3.61 -7.07 -19.76
C ASP A 158 2.13 -6.65 -19.90
N ALA A 159 1.23 -7.10 -19.03
CA ALA A 159 -0.14 -6.60 -18.96
C ALA A 159 -0.23 -5.38 -18.03
N PRO A 160 -0.99 -4.32 -18.37
CA PRO A 160 -1.23 -3.23 -17.44
C PRO A 160 -2.20 -3.67 -16.32
N PRO A 161 -2.03 -3.17 -15.08
CA PRO A 161 -3.13 -3.14 -14.12
C PRO A 161 -4.35 -2.43 -14.73
N THR A 162 -5.55 -2.69 -14.23
CA THR A 162 -6.77 -2.04 -14.74
C THR A 162 -6.93 -0.63 -14.18
N SER A 163 -6.77 -0.49 -12.86
CA SER A 163 -6.96 0.79 -12.19
C SER A 163 -6.22 0.84 -10.87
N VAL A 164 -6.02 2.07 -10.37
CA VAL A 164 -5.45 2.33 -9.05
C VAL A 164 -6.30 3.36 -8.31
N TYR A 165 -6.41 3.17 -7.00
CA TYR A 165 -6.98 4.14 -6.07
C TYR A 165 -6.01 4.34 -4.91
N ALA A 166 -5.67 5.60 -4.64
CA ALA A 166 -4.75 6.01 -3.60
C ALA A 166 -5.46 6.88 -2.55
N ARG A 167 -5.17 6.66 -1.27
CA ARG A 167 -5.61 7.53 -0.17
C ARG A 167 -4.78 7.32 1.10
N PHE A 168 -4.73 8.33 1.96
CA PHE A 168 -4.23 8.14 3.32
C PHE A 168 -5.23 7.38 4.19
N VAL A 169 -4.72 6.54 5.08
CA VAL A 169 -5.48 5.75 6.05
C VAL A 169 -4.84 5.81 7.43
N ASP A 170 -5.64 5.66 8.48
CA ASP A 170 -5.15 5.65 9.87
C ASP A 170 -4.39 4.35 10.21
N GLU A 171 -4.71 3.24 9.54
CA GLU A 171 -4.18 1.91 9.83
C GLU A 171 -4.11 1.07 8.54
N ALA A 172 -3.03 0.32 8.37
CA ALA A 172 -2.88 -0.65 7.30
C ALA A 172 -3.63 -1.94 7.66
N ILE A 173 -4.78 -2.19 7.02
CA ILE A 173 -5.59 -3.38 7.30
C ILE A 173 -5.39 -4.39 6.18
N SER A 174 -4.66 -5.47 6.48
CA SER A 174 -4.19 -6.47 5.50
C SER A 174 -5.00 -7.77 5.49
N GLY A 175 -6.19 -7.78 6.08
CA GLY A 175 -7.02 -8.97 6.21
C GLY A 175 -8.50 -8.71 5.95
N MET A 176 -9.26 -9.80 5.82
CA MET A 176 -10.70 -9.69 5.71
C MET A 176 -11.27 -9.12 7.02
N PRO A 177 -12.25 -8.20 6.94
CA PRO A 177 -12.99 -7.79 8.12
C PRO A 177 -13.56 -9.07 8.77
N ASP A 178 -13.26 -9.28 10.05
CA ASP A 178 -13.58 -10.45 10.89
C ASP A 178 -12.45 -11.48 11.16
N VAL A 179 -11.26 -11.33 10.58
CA VAL A 179 -10.11 -12.22 10.88
C VAL A 179 -9.18 -11.63 11.94
N GLY A 180 -9.67 -11.40 13.16
CA GLY A 180 -8.81 -10.95 14.28
C GLY A 180 -8.15 -9.58 14.06
N ASP A 181 -6.97 -9.39 14.65
CA ASP A 181 -6.15 -8.18 14.43
C ASP A 181 -5.44 -8.32 13.08
N THR A 182 -6.01 -7.67 12.06
CA THR A 182 -5.49 -7.67 10.69
C THR A 182 -4.70 -6.39 10.40
N SER A 183 -4.30 -5.65 11.43
CA SER A 183 -3.45 -4.49 11.26
C SER A 183 -2.01 -4.93 10.96
N ASP A 184 -1.49 -4.46 9.85
CA ASP A 184 -0.06 -4.54 9.58
C ASP A 184 0.62 -3.37 10.29
N GLN A 185 1.66 -3.69 11.05
CA GLN A 185 2.44 -2.67 11.73
C GLN A 185 3.33 -1.97 10.72
N MET A 186 2.90 -0.78 10.27
CA MET A 186 3.69 0.03 9.36
C MET A 186 4.74 0.87 10.09
N GLU A 187 5.90 1.07 9.47
CA GLU A 187 6.87 2.10 9.80
C GLU A 187 6.40 3.47 9.31
N GLY A 188 6.74 4.52 10.05
CA GLY A 188 6.38 5.90 9.71
C GLY A 188 5.29 6.49 10.62
N LEU A 189 4.85 7.70 10.25
CA LEU A 189 3.82 8.49 10.90
C LEU A 189 2.49 8.47 10.12
N GLU A 190 2.55 8.32 8.80
CA GLU A 190 1.39 8.22 7.92
C GLU A 190 1.45 6.95 7.05
N VAL A 191 0.28 6.50 6.59
CA VAL A 191 0.15 5.34 5.70
C VAL A 191 -0.68 5.72 4.48
N LEU A 192 -0.11 5.57 3.29
CA LEU A 192 -0.84 5.63 2.03
C LEU A 192 -1.28 4.21 1.61
N GLU A 193 -2.58 4.01 1.40
CA GLU A 193 -3.17 2.80 0.81
C GLU A 193 -3.23 2.96 -0.71
N LEU A 194 -2.68 2.00 -1.46
CA LEU A 194 -2.83 1.86 -2.91
C LEU A 194 -3.61 0.58 -3.22
N ARG A 195 -4.83 0.73 -3.74
CA ARG A 195 -5.63 -0.40 -4.23
C ARG A 195 -5.46 -0.51 -5.73
N VAL A 196 -4.87 -1.61 -6.18
CA VAL A 196 -4.54 -1.85 -7.58
C VAL A 196 -5.38 -3.02 -8.09
N ASN A 197 -6.17 -2.79 -9.12
CA ASN A 197 -6.99 -3.83 -9.77
C ASN A 197 -6.28 -4.39 -11.00
N GLY A 198 -6.64 -5.61 -11.38
CA GLY A 198 -6.09 -6.28 -12.56
C GLY A 198 -4.73 -6.91 -12.31
N ILE A 199 -4.46 -7.39 -11.09
CA ILE A 199 -3.16 -7.99 -10.75
C ILE A 199 -3.26 -9.46 -10.32
N VAL A 200 -2.15 -10.20 -10.36
CA VAL A 200 -1.99 -11.57 -9.84
C VAL A 200 -0.68 -11.67 -9.06
N GLU A 201 -0.63 -12.59 -8.11
CA GLU A 201 0.60 -12.84 -7.34
C GLU A 201 1.64 -13.62 -8.15
N GLU A 202 1.20 -14.63 -8.90
CA GLU A 202 2.08 -15.47 -9.70
C GLU A 202 1.78 -15.28 -11.18
N ASP A 203 2.82 -14.91 -11.92
CA ASP A 203 2.86 -15.00 -13.37
C ASP A 203 3.89 -16.09 -13.74
N PRO A 204 3.54 -17.10 -14.56
CA PRO A 204 4.50 -18.08 -15.05
C PRO A 204 5.76 -17.50 -15.69
N GLN A 205 5.69 -16.25 -16.18
CA GLN A 205 6.80 -15.56 -16.83
C GLN A 205 7.58 -14.63 -15.90
N HIS A 206 6.99 -14.20 -14.78
CA HIS A 206 7.58 -13.20 -13.88
C HIS A 206 7.38 -13.57 -12.41
N ALA A 207 8.47 -13.64 -11.66
CA ALA A 207 8.40 -13.73 -10.20
C ALA A 207 7.98 -12.36 -9.63
N PRO A 208 7.08 -12.33 -8.63
CA PRO A 208 6.70 -11.08 -7.99
C PRO A 208 7.88 -10.51 -7.19
N GLU A 209 7.98 -9.18 -7.16
CA GLU A 209 8.95 -8.47 -6.31
C GLU A 209 8.55 -8.50 -4.83
N LEU A 210 7.26 -8.60 -4.55
CA LEU A 210 6.72 -8.56 -3.19
C LEU A 210 5.54 -9.53 -3.05
N HIS A 211 5.63 -10.43 -2.07
CA HIS A 211 4.55 -11.33 -1.71
C HIS A 211 3.66 -10.75 -0.59
N SER A 212 2.47 -11.34 -0.42
CA SER A 212 1.55 -10.91 0.66
C SER A 212 2.20 -11.05 2.04
N GLY A 213 2.15 -10.00 2.84
CA GLY A 213 2.79 -9.90 4.16
C GLY A 213 4.30 -9.64 4.14
N GLU A 214 4.90 -9.47 2.96
CA GLU A 214 6.29 -9.01 2.85
C GLU A 214 6.38 -7.48 2.85
N HIS A 215 7.55 -7.00 3.29
CA HIS A 215 7.89 -5.60 3.36
C HIS A 215 9.14 -5.32 2.52
N TRP A 216 9.10 -4.22 1.80
CA TRP A 216 10.19 -3.66 1.01
C TRP A 216 10.62 -2.33 1.62
N TYR A 217 11.94 -2.14 1.75
CA TYR A 217 12.53 -0.96 2.36
C TYR A 217 13.42 -0.23 1.34
N PRO A 218 13.19 1.08 1.08
CA PRO A 218 14.08 1.84 0.22
C PRO A 218 15.46 1.96 0.87
N PRO A 219 16.55 1.76 0.12
CA PRO A 219 17.90 1.73 0.68
C PRO A 219 18.36 3.08 1.25
N GLN A 220 17.83 4.19 0.72
CA GLN A 220 18.17 5.56 1.11
C GLN A 220 16.95 6.45 0.92
N SER A 221 16.21 6.69 1.99
CA SER A 221 14.99 7.50 1.97
C SER A 221 14.80 8.17 3.31
N ASP A 222 14.46 9.47 3.30
CA ASP A 222 14.11 10.20 4.51
C ASP A 222 12.58 10.23 4.68
N LEU A 223 11.81 10.23 3.58
CA LEU A 223 10.35 10.30 3.61
C LEU A 223 9.68 8.93 3.50
N VAL A 224 9.94 8.14 2.46
CA VAL A 224 9.36 6.80 2.31
C VAL A 224 10.04 5.82 3.26
N ALA A 225 9.31 5.25 4.21
CA ALA A 225 9.86 4.32 5.20
C ALA A 225 9.86 2.88 4.69
N GLU A 226 8.74 2.43 4.13
CA GLU A 226 8.57 1.08 3.63
C GLU A 226 7.37 0.96 2.68
N VAL A 227 7.31 -0.16 1.96
CA VAL A 227 6.15 -0.61 1.18
C VAL A 227 5.80 -2.03 1.58
N SER A 228 4.54 -2.34 1.83
CA SER A 228 4.06 -3.71 2.08
C SER A 228 2.94 -4.08 1.11
N LEU A 229 2.83 -5.37 0.80
CA LEU A 229 1.66 -5.93 0.14
C LEU A 229 0.77 -6.54 1.21
N GLY A 230 -0.34 -5.86 1.54
CA GLY A 230 -1.23 -6.28 2.61
C GLY A 230 -2.10 -7.47 2.21
N MET A 231 -2.89 -7.31 1.15
CA MET A 231 -3.77 -8.36 0.66
C MET A 231 -3.74 -8.42 -0.86
N LEU A 232 -3.77 -9.64 -1.40
CA LEU A 232 -4.11 -9.91 -2.80
C LEU A 232 -5.33 -10.83 -2.85
N PHE A 233 -6.44 -10.36 -3.42
CA PHE A 233 -7.69 -11.11 -3.51
C PHE A 233 -8.45 -10.80 -4.80
N GLU A 234 -8.86 -11.84 -5.52
CA GLU A 234 -9.71 -11.76 -6.73
C GLU A 234 -9.24 -10.79 -7.83
N GLY A 235 -7.93 -10.54 -7.92
CA GLY A 235 -7.37 -9.63 -8.90
C GLY A 235 -7.15 -8.20 -8.40
N MET A 236 -7.36 -7.96 -7.11
CA MET A 236 -7.06 -6.72 -6.42
C MET A 236 -5.88 -6.92 -5.47
N GLY A 237 -4.89 -6.03 -5.51
CA GLY A 237 -3.87 -5.89 -4.48
C GLY A 237 -4.05 -4.62 -3.68
N THR A 238 -3.81 -4.69 -2.38
CA THR A 238 -3.70 -3.53 -1.51
C THR A 238 -2.25 -3.41 -1.06
N TYR A 239 -1.58 -2.35 -1.51
CA TYR A 239 -0.24 -1.99 -1.04
C TYR A 239 -0.36 -0.88 -0.02
N PHE A 240 0.49 -0.92 1.01
CA PHE A 240 0.63 0.18 1.96
C PHE A 240 2.01 0.79 1.85
N VAL A 241 2.09 2.12 1.91
CA VAL A 241 3.34 2.87 1.92
C VAL A 241 3.43 3.63 3.23
N GLY A 242 4.42 3.29 4.04
CA GLY A 242 4.73 4.00 5.28
C GLY A 242 5.53 5.26 5.01
N LEU A 243 5.15 6.41 5.59
CA LEU A 243 5.80 7.70 5.39
C LEU A 243 6.23 8.31 6.73
N ASN A 244 7.44 8.85 6.79
CA ASN A 244 8.02 9.44 8.01
C ASN A 244 7.50 10.85 8.35
N ALA A 245 6.67 11.46 7.50
CA ALA A 245 6.11 12.79 7.71
C ALA A 245 4.78 12.95 6.97
N GLU A 246 3.95 13.88 7.45
CA GLU A 246 2.76 14.32 6.74
C GLU A 246 3.15 15.01 5.43
N THR A 247 2.58 14.55 4.30
CA THR A 247 2.92 15.09 2.98
C THR A 247 1.77 15.05 1.99
N GLU A 248 1.96 15.72 0.87
CA GLU A 248 1.10 15.67 -0.30
C GLU A 248 1.71 14.72 -1.33
N TYR A 249 0.86 14.11 -2.16
CA TYR A 249 1.31 13.21 -3.21
C TYR A 249 0.63 13.50 -4.54
N GLN A 250 1.25 12.98 -5.60
CA GLN A 250 0.68 12.91 -6.94
C GLN A 250 0.82 11.49 -7.47
N LEU A 251 -0.28 10.96 -8.01
CA LEU A 251 -0.34 9.69 -8.71
C LEU A 251 -0.19 9.92 -10.22
N THR A 252 0.60 9.08 -10.89
CA THR A 252 0.74 9.10 -12.36
C THR A 252 0.88 7.68 -12.89
N LEU A 253 0.21 7.39 -14.00
CA LEU A 253 0.35 6.14 -14.72
C LEU A 253 1.26 6.31 -15.94
N ALA A 254 2.19 5.38 -16.12
CA ALA A 254 3.01 5.31 -17.33
C ALA A 254 2.82 3.98 -18.04
N ASN A 255 2.87 4.02 -19.37
CA ASN A 255 2.85 2.85 -20.24
C ASN A 255 4.28 2.58 -20.77
N ASP A 256 4.59 1.32 -21.06
CA ASP A 256 5.86 0.88 -21.66
C ASP A 256 7.13 1.28 -20.88
N PRO A 257 7.45 0.66 -19.72
CA PRO A 257 6.68 -0.39 -19.04
C PRO A 257 5.53 0.18 -18.19
N HIS A 258 4.58 -0.68 -17.85
CA HIS A 258 3.43 -0.32 -17.02
C HIS A 258 3.87 0.01 -15.60
N ARG A 259 3.65 1.26 -15.20
CA ARG A 259 4.11 1.77 -13.91
C ARG A 259 3.03 2.58 -13.24
N ILE A 260 2.87 2.34 -11.95
CA ILE A 260 2.21 3.26 -11.04
C ILE A 260 3.32 4.07 -10.37
N ILE A 261 3.29 5.38 -10.58
CA ILE A 261 4.26 6.34 -10.04
C ILE A 261 3.56 7.16 -8.96
N VAL A 262 4.15 7.20 -7.77
CA VAL A 262 3.70 8.05 -6.67
C VAL A 262 4.82 9.00 -6.31
N ASP A 263 4.61 10.28 -6.57
CA ASP A 263 5.53 11.35 -6.19
C ASP A 263 5.05 11.98 -4.89
N PHE A 264 5.93 12.08 -3.89
CA PHE A 264 5.66 12.63 -2.57
C PHE A 264 6.43 13.94 -2.38
N ALA A 265 5.77 15.01 -1.95
CA ALA A 265 6.44 16.30 -1.78
C ALA A 265 7.47 16.23 -0.63
N THR A 266 8.66 16.82 -0.85
CA THR A 266 9.68 16.99 0.19
C THR A 266 9.87 18.47 0.47
N GLN A 267 9.73 18.88 1.73
CA GLN A 267 9.89 20.27 2.18
C GLN A 267 11.36 20.70 2.30
#